data_AF-A0A1M5ED01-F1
#
_entry.id   AF-A0A1M5ED01-F1
#
_cell.length_a   1.000
_cell.length_b   1.000
_cell.length_c   1.000
_cell.angle_alpha   90.00
_cell.angle_beta   90.00
_cell.angle_gamma   90.00
#
_symmetry.space_group_name_H-M   'P 1'
#
loop_
_entity.id
_entity.type
_entity.pdbx_description
1 polymer ?
#
loop_
_entity_poly.entity_id
_entity_poly.type
_entity_poly.pdbx_seq_one_letter_code
_entity_poly.pdbx_strand_id
1 'polypeptide(L)'
;MSVNEILKNIDKEIKELQELKQQVENNKVLVDHGIEDYDENLHNEFNRETQWKNFTITTNIEKLQKEAIEANFLFFDAPFIIYENTYSKKLESFIEENPDAIESDFIREELVDIFNPKLNRTLEYNGITLFYHRFINDESKLKFAAARKIEFLANRLQELGKDYELIVPEPEARGGSELAQVYLMPSKNPTKTSQEIISENEKLKWTGGTAQLGLIIGHLAESGFIEAPKKPNGEINYAKFSKLVLKNFESNSKADSLSKYLNIHSDKAQETQGKLDAENFYIPHIKLIS
;
A
#
# COMPACT_ATOMS: atom_id res chain seq x y z
N MET A 1 -17.08 -15.84 -18.75
CA MET A 1 -17.30 -14.92 -19.90
C MET A 1 -15.96 -14.25 -20.09
N SER A 2 -15.32 -14.37 -21.25
CA SER A 2 -13.95 -13.88 -21.40
C SER A 2 -13.87 -12.36 -21.22
N VAL A 3 -12.69 -11.84 -20.85
CA VAL A 3 -12.40 -10.39 -20.82
C VAL A 3 -12.87 -9.69 -22.10
N ASN A 4 -12.61 -10.29 -23.26
CA ASN A 4 -13.06 -9.80 -24.56
C ASN A 4 -14.59 -9.65 -24.67
N GLU A 5 -15.34 -10.65 -24.21
CA GLU A 5 -16.81 -10.63 -24.27
C GLU A 5 -17.37 -9.55 -23.35
N ILE A 6 -16.80 -9.39 -22.15
CA ILE A 6 -17.23 -8.38 -21.19
C ILE A 6 -17.01 -6.97 -21.75
N LEU A 7 -15.83 -6.71 -22.31
CA LEU A 7 -15.51 -5.40 -22.89
C LEU A 7 -16.35 -5.08 -24.12
N LYS A 8 -16.60 -6.06 -25.00
CA LYS A 8 -17.51 -5.89 -26.14
C LYS A 8 -18.93 -5.56 -25.69
N ASN A 9 -19.41 -6.18 -24.61
CA ASN A 9 -20.71 -5.85 -24.05
C ASN A 9 -20.73 -4.41 -23.51
N ILE A 10 -19.71 -4.00 -22.74
CA ILE A 10 -19.62 -2.61 -22.24
C ILE A 10 -19.59 -1.60 -23.40
N ASP A 11 -18.76 -1.82 -24.42
CA ASP A 11 -18.67 -0.97 -25.61
C ASP A 11 -20.01 -0.83 -26.33
N LYS A 12 -20.70 -1.96 -26.55
CA LYS A 12 -22.02 -1.98 -27.15
C LYS A 12 -23.03 -1.13 -26.36
N GLU A 13 -23.11 -1.33 -25.05
CA GLU A 13 -24.04 -0.58 -24.20
C GLU A 13 -23.76 0.93 -24.24
N ILE A 14 -22.48 1.33 -24.23
CA ILE A 14 -22.06 2.72 -24.30
C ILE A 14 -22.44 3.35 -25.65
N LYS A 15 -22.21 2.65 -26.77
CA LYS A 15 -22.55 3.14 -28.11
C LYS A 15 -24.05 3.35 -28.28
N GLU A 16 -24.85 2.37 -27.86
CA GLU A 16 -26.31 2.49 -27.92
C GLU A 16 -26.83 3.68 -27.08
N LEU A 17 -26.22 3.98 -25.91
CA LEU A 17 -26.54 5.20 -25.16
C LEU A 17 -26.12 6.49 -25.88
N GLN A 18 -24.96 6.49 -26.54
CA GLN A 18 -24.49 7.66 -27.26
C GLN A 18 -25.40 7.98 -28.45
N GLU A 19 -25.86 6.97 -29.17
CA GLU A 19 -26.83 7.12 -30.26
C GLU A 19 -28.15 7.70 -29.76
N LEU A 20 -28.70 7.14 -28.67
CA LEU A 20 -29.96 7.62 -28.09
C LEU A 20 -29.82 9.05 -27.53
N LYS A 21 -28.68 9.36 -26.91
CA LYS A 21 -28.37 10.73 -26.46
C LYS A 21 -28.34 11.71 -27.63
N GLN A 22 -27.74 11.31 -28.75
CA GLN A 22 -27.69 12.16 -29.95
C GLN A 22 -29.09 12.41 -30.52
N GLN A 23 -29.97 11.40 -30.51
CA GLN A 23 -31.37 11.56 -30.93
C GLN A 23 -32.10 12.58 -30.04
N VAL A 24 -31.97 12.47 -28.71
CA VAL A 24 -32.57 13.44 -27.76
C VAL A 24 -32.03 14.85 -28.00
N GLU A 25 -30.72 14.99 -28.22
CA GLU A 25 -30.11 16.30 -28.45
C GLU A 25 -30.57 16.92 -29.76
N ASN A 26 -30.70 16.11 -30.82
CA ASN A 26 -31.24 16.56 -32.09
C ASN A 26 -32.70 17.04 -31.96
N ASN A 27 -33.56 16.30 -31.26
CA ASN A 27 -34.95 16.73 -31.02
C ASN A 27 -34.98 18.07 -30.25
N LYS A 28 -34.16 18.24 -29.21
CA LYS A 28 -34.06 19.53 -28.49
C LYS A 28 -33.70 20.69 -29.40
N VAL A 29 -32.69 20.51 -30.26
CA VAL A 29 -32.29 21.55 -31.22
C VAL A 29 -33.45 21.92 -32.16
N LEU A 30 -34.21 20.94 -32.65
CA LEU A 30 -35.35 21.20 -33.52
C LEU A 30 -36.48 21.94 -32.79
N VAL A 31 -36.75 21.58 -31.52
CA VAL A 31 -37.71 22.28 -30.65
C VAL A 31 -37.30 23.73 -30.42
N ASP A 32 -36.03 24.00 -30.12
CA ASP A 32 -35.53 25.35 -29.86
C ASP A 32 -35.64 26.27 -31.10
N HIS A 33 -35.66 25.68 -32.30
CA HIS A 33 -35.88 26.39 -33.55
C HIS A 33 -37.35 26.45 -33.99
N GLY A 34 -38.28 25.89 -33.18
CA GLY A 34 -39.70 25.81 -33.50
C GLY A 34 -40.04 24.91 -34.69
N ILE A 35 -39.17 23.94 -35.00
CA ILE A 35 -39.32 23.02 -36.15
C ILE A 35 -40.16 21.80 -35.76
N GLU A 36 -39.95 21.26 -34.56
CA GLU A 36 -40.65 20.07 -34.04
C GLU A 36 -41.16 20.30 -32.62
N ASP A 37 -42.12 19.48 -32.20
CA ASP A 37 -42.54 19.39 -30.80
C ASP A 37 -41.55 18.55 -29.99
N TYR A 38 -41.51 18.80 -28.68
CA TYR A 38 -40.69 18.03 -27.75
C TYR A 38 -41.18 16.59 -27.64
N ASP A 39 -40.30 15.63 -27.94
CA ASP A 39 -40.61 14.21 -27.83
C ASP A 39 -40.39 13.70 -26.40
N GLU A 40 -41.45 13.78 -25.59
CA GLU A 40 -41.43 13.29 -24.21
C GLU A 40 -41.19 11.78 -24.13
N ASN A 41 -41.65 11.00 -25.12
CA ASN A 41 -41.45 9.54 -25.13
C ASN A 41 -39.97 9.21 -25.33
N LEU A 42 -39.31 9.89 -26.28
CA LEU A 42 -37.87 9.73 -26.53
C LEU A 42 -37.05 10.13 -25.30
N HIS A 43 -37.42 11.21 -24.61
CA HIS A 43 -36.73 11.61 -23.38
C HIS A 43 -36.91 10.58 -22.24
N ASN A 44 -38.13 10.07 -22.06
CA ASN A 44 -38.43 9.05 -21.07
C ASN A 44 -37.73 7.72 -21.38
N GLU A 45 -37.65 7.34 -22.64
CA GLU A 45 -36.87 6.20 -23.11
C GLU A 45 -35.39 6.38 -22.80
N PHE A 46 -34.80 7.53 -23.14
CA PHE A 46 -33.40 7.83 -22.81
C PHE A 46 -33.10 7.72 -21.31
N ASN A 47 -33.97 8.26 -20.46
CA ASN A 47 -33.81 8.17 -19.01
C ASN A 47 -33.86 6.71 -18.52
N ARG A 48 -34.82 5.92 -19.02
CA ARG A 48 -34.97 4.50 -18.68
C ARG A 48 -33.76 3.68 -19.13
N GLU A 49 -33.35 3.84 -20.39
CA GLU A 49 -32.20 3.13 -20.96
C GLU A 49 -30.90 3.51 -20.25
N THR A 50 -30.71 4.80 -19.90
CA THR A 50 -29.55 5.26 -19.13
C THR A 50 -29.43 4.51 -17.80
N GLN A 51 -30.53 4.40 -17.05
CA GLN A 51 -30.52 3.69 -15.78
C GLN A 51 -30.16 2.20 -15.95
N TRP A 52 -30.81 1.53 -16.91
CA TRP A 52 -30.61 0.11 -17.17
C TRP A 52 -29.18 -0.20 -17.65
N LYS A 53 -28.66 0.62 -18.55
CA LYS A 53 -27.34 0.43 -19.13
C LYS A 53 -26.23 0.80 -18.15
N ASN A 54 -26.41 1.80 -17.29
CA ASN A 54 -25.49 2.06 -16.18
C ASN A 54 -25.39 0.85 -15.23
N PHE A 55 -26.53 0.24 -14.88
CA PHE A 55 -26.56 -0.98 -14.06
C PHE A 55 -25.83 -2.14 -14.75
N THR A 56 -26.09 -2.33 -16.04
CA THR A 56 -25.45 -3.39 -16.85
C THR A 56 -23.94 -3.18 -16.97
N ILE A 57 -23.49 -1.96 -17.25
CA ILE A 57 -22.07 -1.61 -17.33
C ILE A 57 -21.38 -1.83 -15.97
N THR A 58 -21.97 -1.33 -14.88
CA THR A 58 -21.44 -1.54 -13.52
C THR A 58 -21.29 -3.03 -13.21
N THR A 59 -22.32 -3.83 -13.53
CA THR A 59 -22.29 -5.29 -13.36
C THR A 59 -21.18 -5.96 -14.19
N ASN A 60 -20.94 -5.47 -15.41
CA ASN A 60 -19.87 -5.98 -16.27
C ASN A 60 -18.48 -5.58 -15.77
N ILE A 61 -18.30 -4.38 -15.20
CA ILE A 61 -17.06 -3.97 -14.53
C ILE A 61 -16.77 -4.87 -13.33
N GLU A 62 -17.77 -5.21 -12.51
CA GLU A 62 -17.61 -6.15 -11.40
C GLU A 62 -17.18 -7.55 -11.87
N LYS A 63 -17.72 -8.03 -13.00
CA LYS A 63 -17.27 -9.29 -13.61
C LYS A 63 -15.85 -9.16 -14.14
N LEU A 64 -15.52 -8.03 -14.77
CA LEU A 64 -14.19 -7.74 -15.29
C LEU A 64 -13.14 -7.76 -14.18
N GLN A 65 -13.46 -7.23 -13.00
CA GLN A 65 -12.56 -7.31 -11.84
C GLN A 65 -12.17 -8.76 -11.50
N LYS A 66 -13.10 -9.70 -11.57
CA LYS A 66 -12.83 -11.12 -11.26
C LYS A 66 -11.95 -11.76 -12.35
N GLU A 67 -12.33 -11.58 -13.60
CA GLU A 67 -11.60 -12.16 -14.75
C GLU A 67 -10.21 -11.51 -14.92
N ALA A 68 -10.06 -10.25 -14.53
CA ALA A 68 -8.77 -9.54 -14.55
C ALA A 68 -7.72 -10.21 -13.65
N ILE A 69 -8.13 -10.89 -12.57
CA ILE A 69 -7.22 -11.63 -11.69
C ILE A 69 -6.58 -12.79 -12.45
N GLU A 70 -7.41 -13.59 -13.11
CA GLU A 70 -6.96 -14.77 -13.87
C GLU A 70 -6.15 -14.36 -15.11
N ALA A 71 -6.53 -13.26 -15.77
CA ALA A 71 -5.86 -12.76 -16.95
C ALA A 71 -4.64 -11.86 -16.67
N ASN A 72 -4.37 -11.54 -15.41
CA ASN A 72 -3.40 -10.51 -14.99
C ASN A 72 -3.55 -9.20 -15.78
N PHE A 73 -4.80 -8.75 -15.94
CA PHE A 73 -5.17 -7.61 -16.78
C PHE A 73 -5.39 -6.36 -15.93
N LEU A 74 -4.51 -5.36 -16.11
CA LEU A 74 -4.60 -4.10 -15.39
C LEU A 74 -5.60 -3.13 -16.04
N PHE A 75 -6.43 -2.51 -15.21
CA PHE A 75 -7.25 -1.34 -15.55
C PHE A 75 -7.49 -0.48 -14.31
N PHE A 76 -8.12 0.68 -14.45
CA PHE A 76 -8.26 1.67 -13.37
C PHE A 76 -8.90 1.08 -12.10
N ASP A 77 -10.04 0.41 -12.21
CA ASP A 77 -10.72 -0.24 -11.07
C ASP A 77 -10.32 -1.73 -10.90
N ALA A 78 -9.19 -2.18 -11.45
CA ALA A 78 -8.71 -3.55 -11.24
C ALA A 78 -8.49 -3.86 -9.75
N PRO A 79 -8.66 -5.13 -9.32
CA PRO A 79 -8.32 -5.54 -7.96
C PRO A 79 -6.89 -5.18 -7.59
N PHE A 80 -6.69 -4.83 -6.31
CA PHE A 80 -5.40 -4.40 -5.79
C PHE A 80 -4.26 -5.38 -6.10
N ILE A 81 -4.51 -6.69 -6.00
CA ILE A 81 -3.49 -7.71 -6.30
C ILE A 81 -2.91 -7.59 -7.72
N ILE A 82 -3.71 -7.17 -8.70
CA ILE A 82 -3.25 -6.97 -10.07
C ILE A 82 -2.40 -5.70 -10.19
N TYR A 83 -2.79 -4.65 -9.47
CA TYR A 83 -2.00 -3.44 -9.37
C TYR A 83 -0.63 -3.72 -8.76
N GLU A 84 -0.60 -4.40 -7.61
CA GLU A 84 0.63 -4.81 -6.93
C GLU A 84 1.55 -5.62 -7.85
N ASN A 85 1.00 -6.63 -8.55
CA ASN A 85 1.75 -7.46 -9.49
C ASN A 85 2.32 -6.69 -10.69
N THR A 86 1.71 -5.57 -11.07
CA THR A 86 2.11 -4.78 -12.25
C THR A 86 2.89 -3.52 -11.89
N TYR A 87 3.00 -3.19 -10.61
CA TYR A 87 3.61 -1.95 -10.12
C TYR A 87 5.04 -1.73 -10.64
N SER A 88 5.93 -2.72 -10.47
CA SER A 88 7.33 -2.57 -10.90
C SER A 88 7.45 -2.30 -12.39
N LYS A 89 6.64 -2.97 -13.20
CA LYS A 89 6.62 -2.75 -14.66
C LYS A 89 6.12 -1.34 -15.01
N LYS A 90 5.08 -0.85 -14.32
CA LYS A 90 4.60 0.52 -14.53
C LYS A 90 5.66 1.56 -14.16
N LEU A 91 6.34 1.35 -13.02
CA LEU A 91 7.41 2.22 -12.56
C LEU A 91 8.56 2.25 -13.56
N GLU A 92 8.98 1.09 -14.08
CA GLU A 92 10.01 0.99 -15.11
C GLU A 92 9.62 1.77 -16.37
N SER A 93 8.41 1.54 -16.91
CA SER A 93 7.90 2.30 -18.07
C SER A 93 7.86 3.80 -17.81
N PHE A 94 7.43 4.23 -16.63
CA PHE A 94 7.39 5.64 -16.27
C PHE A 94 8.77 6.29 -16.23
N ILE A 95 9.78 5.60 -15.65
CA ILE A 95 11.16 6.09 -15.59
C ILE A 95 11.81 6.10 -16.98
N GLU A 96 11.52 5.12 -17.83
CA GLU A 96 11.99 5.08 -19.22
C GLU A 96 11.48 6.29 -20.02
N GLU A 97 10.22 6.67 -19.82
CA GLU A 97 9.60 7.84 -20.45
C GLU A 97 10.06 9.17 -19.82
N ASN A 98 10.51 9.15 -18.55
CA ASN A 98 10.89 10.32 -17.78
C ASN A 98 12.27 10.11 -17.09
N PRO A 99 13.41 10.31 -17.80
CA PRO A 99 14.74 9.90 -17.32
C PRO A 99 15.21 10.55 -16.02
N ASP A 100 14.71 11.75 -15.70
CA ASP A 100 15.05 12.47 -14.46
C ASP A 100 14.10 12.15 -13.30
N ALA A 101 13.05 11.36 -13.56
CA ALA A 101 12.06 11.03 -12.56
C ALA A 101 12.53 9.90 -11.63
N ILE A 102 12.04 9.93 -10.40
CA ILE A 102 12.25 8.87 -9.41
C ILE A 102 10.92 8.27 -8.98
N GLU A 103 10.96 7.17 -8.22
CA GLU A 103 9.75 6.45 -7.78
C GLU A 103 8.75 7.35 -7.04
N SER A 104 9.20 8.37 -6.28
CA SER A 104 8.27 9.29 -5.62
C SER A 104 7.47 10.16 -6.60
N ASP A 105 8.03 10.47 -7.78
CA ASP A 105 7.30 11.23 -8.81
C ASP A 105 6.27 10.34 -9.49
N PHE A 106 6.62 9.08 -9.76
CA PHE A 106 5.67 8.07 -10.22
C PHE A 106 4.50 7.90 -9.24
N ILE A 107 4.78 7.70 -7.95
CA ILE A 107 3.73 7.55 -6.93
C ILE A 107 2.85 8.80 -6.86
N ARG A 108 3.42 10.00 -7.01
CA ARG A 108 2.64 11.25 -7.07
C ARG A 108 1.61 11.19 -8.19
N GLU A 109 2.04 10.81 -9.39
CA GLU A 109 1.18 10.71 -10.57
C GLU A 109 0.08 9.67 -10.36
N GLU A 110 0.42 8.49 -9.84
CA GLU A 110 -0.55 7.44 -9.54
C GLU A 110 -1.62 7.88 -8.53
N LEU A 111 -1.23 8.66 -7.52
CA LEU A 111 -2.18 9.22 -6.56
C LEU A 111 -3.09 10.26 -7.24
N VAL A 112 -2.54 11.17 -8.03
CA VAL A 112 -3.35 12.11 -8.84
C VAL A 112 -4.38 11.33 -9.66
N ASP A 113 -3.98 10.21 -10.24
CA ASP A 113 -4.89 9.40 -11.04
C ASP A 113 -6.04 8.81 -10.23
N ILE A 114 -5.72 8.22 -9.07
CA ILE A 114 -6.70 7.61 -8.17
C ILE A 114 -7.70 8.65 -7.65
N PHE A 115 -7.25 9.87 -7.37
CA PHE A 115 -8.10 10.96 -6.88
C PHE A 115 -8.95 11.63 -7.97
N ASN A 116 -8.67 11.36 -9.25
CA ASN A 116 -9.42 11.89 -10.39
C ASN A 116 -10.09 10.78 -11.24
N PRO A 117 -10.95 9.92 -10.63
CA PRO A 117 -11.52 8.76 -11.33
C PRO A 117 -12.41 9.14 -12.53
N LYS A 118 -12.96 10.36 -12.56
CA LYS A 118 -13.77 10.83 -13.70
C LYS A 118 -12.95 10.95 -14.99
N LEU A 119 -11.66 11.25 -14.88
CA LEU A 119 -10.76 11.38 -16.02
C LEU A 119 -10.11 10.04 -16.36
N ASN A 120 -9.78 9.26 -15.33
CA ASN A 120 -8.89 8.12 -15.45
C ASN A 120 -9.57 6.75 -15.47
N ARG A 121 -10.90 6.68 -15.30
CA ARG A 121 -11.68 5.45 -15.58
C ARG A 121 -11.77 5.21 -17.09
N THR A 122 -10.65 4.75 -17.62
CA THR A 122 -10.46 4.28 -18.99
C THR A 122 -10.07 2.81 -18.98
N LEU A 123 -10.47 2.12 -20.04
CA LEU A 123 -10.14 0.72 -20.29
C LEU A 123 -9.57 0.64 -21.69
N GLU A 124 -8.31 0.25 -21.81
CA GLU A 124 -7.66 -0.03 -23.09
C GLU A 124 -7.41 -1.53 -23.24
N TYR A 125 -7.96 -2.13 -24.29
CA TYR A 125 -7.75 -3.54 -24.59
C TYR A 125 -8.01 -3.84 -26.06
N ASN A 126 -7.05 -4.51 -26.72
CA ASN A 126 -7.14 -4.86 -28.14
C ASN A 126 -7.50 -3.68 -29.06
N GLY A 127 -6.98 -2.48 -28.76
CA GLY A 127 -7.24 -1.26 -29.52
C GLY A 127 -8.59 -0.60 -29.27
N ILE A 128 -9.37 -1.09 -28.30
CA ILE A 128 -10.61 -0.46 -27.85
C ILE A 128 -10.31 0.37 -26.59
N THR A 129 -10.61 1.67 -26.64
CA THR A 129 -10.54 2.57 -25.48
C THR A 129 -11.95 2.90 -25.01
N LEU A 130 -12.31 2.53 -23.78
CA LEU A 130 -13.63 2.75 -23.19
C LEU A 130 -13.54 3.73 -22.02
N PHE A 131 -14.31 4.80 -22.08
CA PHE A 131 -14.46 5.78 -20.99
C PHE A 131 -15.73 5.45 -20.21
N TYR A 132 -15.58 4.80 -19.05
CA TYR A 132 -16.74 4.24 -18.34
C TYR A 132 -17.15 5.02 -17.07
N HIS A 133 -16.48 6.12 -16.76
CA HIS A 133 -16.75 6.92 -15.54
C HIS A 133 -18.22 7.34 -15.37
N ARG A 134 -18.91 7.68 -16.46
CA ARG A 134 -20.29 8.20 -16.43
C ARG A 134 -21.35 7.14 -16.12
N PHE A 135 -20.98 5.87 -16.19
CA PHE A 135 -21.92 4.76 -16.11
C PHE A 135 -21.82 4.00 -14.77
N ILE A 136 -20.89 4.39 -13.89
CA ILE A 136 -20.76 3.85 -12.54
C ILE A 136 -21.78 4.53 -11.63
N ASN A 137 -22.86 3.82 -11.30
CA ASN A 137 -23.92 4.32 -10.42
C ASN A 137 -23.57 4.20 -8.93
N ASP A 138 -22.79 3.17 -8.55
CA ASP A 138 -22.43 2.89 -7.17
C ASP A 138 -20.92 2.65 -7.05
N GLU A 139 -20.21 3.63 -6.53
CA GLU A 139 -18.77 3.53 -6.31
C GLU A 139 -18.40 2.69 -5.08
N SER A 140 -19.36 2.37 -4.20
CA SER A 140 -19.07 1.74 -2.91
C SER A 140 -18.26 0.44 -3.05
N LYS A 141 -18.56 -0.34 -4.09
CA LYS A 141 -17.88 -1.60 -4.40
C LYS A 141 -16.48 -1.42 -5.01
N LEU A 142 -16.23 -0.28 -5.65
CA LEU A 142 -14.93 0.04 -6.27
C LEU A 142 -13.96 0.71 -5.28
N LYS A 143 -14.47 1.29 -4.19
CA LYS A 143 -13.68 2.01 -3.17
C LYS A 143 -12.62 1.15 -2.50
N PHE A 144 -12.83 -0.16 -2.34
CA PHE A 144 -11.87 -1.03 -1.66
C PHE A 144 -10.56 -1.15 -2.44
N ALA A 145 -10.62 -1.32 -3.77
CA ALA A 145 -9.42 -1.43 -4.59
C ALA A 145 -8.62 -0.12 -4.55
N ALA A 146 -9.31 1.03 -4.71
CA ALA A 146 -8.67 2.34 -4.62
C ALA A 146 -8.02 2.58 -3.25
N ALA A 147 -8.72 2.27 -2.15
CA ALA A 147 -8.18 2.43 -0.80
C ALA A 147 -6.91 1.60 -0.56
N ARG A 148 -6.89 0.34 -1.03
CA ARG A 148 -5.71 -0.52 -0.93
C ARG A 148 -4.54 -0.03 -1.78
N LYS A 149 -4.81 0.52 -2.97
CA LYS A 149 -3.78 1.17 -3.81
C LYS A 149 -3.17 2.37 -3.10
N ILE A 150 -3.99 3.24 -2.50
CA ILE A 150 -3.51 4.40 -1.74
C ILE A 150 -2.64 3.96 -0.56
N GLU A 151 -3.08 2.98 0.22
CA GLU A 151 -2.34 2.42 1.35
C GLU A 151 -0.98 1.87 0.91
N PHE A 152 -0.95 1.08 -0.17
CA PHE A 152 0.27 0.55 -0.75
C PHE A 152 1.24 1.65 -1.20
N LEU A 153 0.75 2.64 -1.93
CA LEU A 153 1.55 3.78 -2.40
C LEU A 153 2.10 4.63 -1.25
N ALA A 154 1.30 4.83 -0.20
CA ALA A 154 1.75 5.52 1.00
C ALA A 154 2.88 4.76 1.70
N ASN A 155 2.78 3.42 1.82
CA ASN A 155 3.85 2.60 2.39
C ASN A 155 5.13 2.66 1.55
N ARG A 156 5.02 2.61 0.21
CA ARG A 156 6.17 2.77 -0.69
C ARG A 156 6.86 4.12 -0.52
N LEU A 157 6.09 5.21 -0.36
CA LEU A 157 6.66 6.53 -0.08
C LEU A 157 7.42 6.57 1.26
N GLN A 158 6.90 5.92 2.30
CA GLN A 158 7.57 5.82 3.60
C GLN A 158 8.89 5.05 3.51
N GLU A 159 8.92 3.93 2.76
CA GLU A 159 10.13 3.15 2.52
C GLU A 159 11.23 3.96 1.82
N LEU A 160 10.86 4.95 1.00
CA LEU A 160 11.80 5.89 0.37
C LEU A 160 12.35 6.95 1.34
N GLY A 161 11.99 6.88 2.63
CA GLY A 161 12.49 7.78 3.67
C GLY A 161 11.94 9.20 3.56
N LYS A 162 10.75 9.35 2.97
CA LYS A 162 10.14 10.65 2.71
C LYS A 162 8.82 10.76 3.47
N ASP A 163 8.80 11.63 4.47
CA ASP A 163 7.57 12.00 5.17
C ASP A 163 6.73 12.87 4.24
N TYR A 164 5.72 12.27 3.63
CA TYR A 164 4.76 13.00 2.80
C TYR A 164 3.43 13.15 3.54
N GLU A 165 2.92 14.37 3.52
CA GLU A 165 1.52 14.62 3.86
C GLU A 165 0.71 14.58 2.56
N LEU A 166 -0.30 13.70 2.54
CA LEU A 166 -1.29 13.67 1.48
C LEU A 166 -2.31 14.78 1.77
N ILE A 167 -2.21 15.90 1.04
CA ILE A 167 -3.19 16.97 1.11
C ILE A 167 -4.19 16.76 -0.02
N VAL A 168 -5.39 16.34 0.34
CA VAL A 168 -6.55 16.35 -0.57
C VAL A 168 -7.31 17.65 -0.28
N PRO A 169 -7.25 18.66 -1.16
CA PRO A 169 -8.01 19.88 -0.95
C PRO A 169 -9.50 19.54 -0.87
N GLU A 170 -10.21 20.13 0.11
CA GLU A 170 -11.66 20.06 0.12
C GLU A 170 -12.18 20.71 -1.19
N PRO A 171 -13.12 20.07 -1.89
CA PRO A 171 -13.67 20.65 -3.10
C PRO A 171 -14.27 22.00 -2.75
N GLU A 172 -13.73 23.08 -3.32
CA GLU A 172 -14.26 24.42 -3.07
C GLU A 172 -15.76 24.41 -3.38
N ALA A 173 -16.58 24.90 -2.45
CA ALA A 173 -18.04 24.84 -2.50
C ALA A 173 -18.68 25.63 -3.66
N ARG A 174 -17.90 26.06 -4.67
CA ARG A 174 -18.34 26.90 -5.79
C ARG A 174 -17.91 26.32 -7.13
N GLY A 175 -18.67 25.34 -7.61
CA GLY A 175 -19.01 25.16 -9.04
C GLY A 175 -17.89 24.98 -10.08
N GLY A 176 -16.62 25.02 -9.71
CA GLY A 176 -15.50 24.74 -10.60
C GLY A 176 -15.23 23.24 -10.64
N SER A 177 -15.06 22.68 -11.83
CA SER A 177 -14.51 21.34 -12.04
C SER A 177 -13.01 21.30 -11.70
N GLU A 178 -12.57 22.02 -10.66
CA GLU A 178 -11.17 22.11 -10.33
C GLU A 178 -10.72 20.77 -9.77
N LEU A 179 -9.77 20.21 -10.50
CA LEU A 179 -9.12 18.94 -10.28
C LEU A 179 -8.73 18.83 -8.81
N ALA A 180 -8.88 17.64 -8.23
CA ALA A 180 -8.24 17.37 -6.95
C ALA A 180 -6.72 17.43 -7.20
N GLN A 181 -6.11 18.57 -6.88
CA GLN A 181 -4.67 18.71 -6.92
C GLN A 181 -4.14 18.02 -5.67
N VAL A 182 -3.65 16.80 -5.86
CA VAL A 182 -3.05 16.02 -4.79
C VAL A 182 -1.64 16.56 -4.59
N TYR A 183 -1.43 17.23 -3.46
CA TYR A 183 -0.10 17.70 -3.10
C TYR A 183 0.55 16.67 -2.18
N LEU A 184 1.64 16.06 -2.66
CA LEU A 184 2.61 15.39 -1.81
C LEU A 184 3.63 16.44 -1.34
N MET A 185 3.38 17.00 -0.16
CA MET A 185 4.30 17.96 0.45
C MET A 185 5.20 17.22 1.44
N PRO A 186 6.52 17.53 1.48
CA PRO A 186 7.35 17.12 2.61
C PRO A 186 6.71 17.63 3.89
N SER A 187 6.47 16.73 4.85
CA SER A 187 5.81 17.09 6.10
C SER A 187 6.53 18.26 6.78
N LYS A 188 5.79 19.34 7.08
CA LYS A 188 6.36 20.56 7.67
C LYS A 188 6.72 20.39 9.15
N ASN A 189 6.21 19.33 9.77
CA ASN A 189 6.56 18.90 11.12
C ASN A 189 6.76 17.38 11.07
N PRO A 190 7.99 16.85 11.22
CA PRO A 190 8.21 15.43 11.48
C PRO A 190 7.71 15.12 12.90
N THR A 191 6.42 15.26 13.14
CA THR A 191 5.73 14.86 14.35
C THR A 191 5.34 13.40 14.17
N LYS A 192 6.17 12.56 14.75
CA LYS A 192 5.88 11.25 15.32
C LYS A 192 4.38 11.00 15.52
N THR A 193 4.00 9.73 15.34
CA THR A 193 2.73 9.04 15.65
C THR A 193 1.83 8.92 14.40
N SER A 194 1.60 7.75 13.77
CA SER A 194 1.55 6.39 14.31
C SER A 194 1.73 5.32 13.23
N GLN A 195 2.83 4.59 13.29
CA GLN A 195 2.92 3.16 13.61
C GLN A 195 4.42 2.88 13.49
N GLU A 196 5.04 2.37 14.56
CA GLU A 196 6.44 1.94 14.51
C GLU A 196 6.54 0.77 13.52
N ILE A 197 6.75 1.11 12.25
CA ILE A 197 7.40 0.21 11.30
C ILE A 197 8.79 0.04 11.88
N ILE A 198 8.96 -0.99 12.73
CA ILE A 198 10.27 -1.43 13.16
C ILE A 198 11.00 -1.76 11.85
N SER A 199 11.85 -0.85 11.41
CA SER A 199 12.75 -1.07 10.29
C SER A 199 13.42 -2.42 10.53
N GLU A 200 13.48 -3.31 9.53
CA GLU A 200 14.15 -4.62 9.68
C GLU A 200 15.64 -4.47 10.08
N ASN A 201 16.17 -3.24 10.06
CA ASN A 201 17.52 -2.87 10.49
C ASN A 201 17.59 -2.03 11.78
N GLU A 202 16.47 -1.70 12.41
CA GLU A 202 16.47 -1.00 13.70
C GLU A 202 16.90 -1.93 14.82
N LYS A 203 18.01 -1.56 15.47
CA LYS A 203 18.55 -2.30 16.61
C LYS A 203 17.94 -1.79 17.90
N LEU A 204 17.73 -2.69 18.86
CA LEU A 204 17.32 -2.30 20.21
C LEU A 204 18.43 -1.52 20.89
N LYS A 205 18.16 -0.27 21.26
CA LYS A 205 19.12 0.56 21.99
C LYS A 205 19.33 0.03 23.41
N TRP A 206 20.55 -0.44 23.70
CA TRP A 206 20.92 -0.89 25.03
C TRP A 206 21.58 0.25 25.82
N THR A 207 21.00 0.59 26.96
CA THR A 207 21.48 1.71 27.81
C THR A 207 22.44 1.28 28.92
N GLY A 208 22.51 -0.01 29.23
CA GLY A 208 23.44 -0.55 30.22
C GLY A 208 24.87 -0.71 29.69
N GLY A 209 25.80 -1.08 30.58
CA GLY A 209 27.16 -1.42 30.18
C GLY A 209 27.27 -2.78 29.48
N THR A 210 28.42 -3.02 28.85
CA THR A 210 28.77 -4.29 28.18
C THR A 210 28.62 -5.50 29.11
N ALA A 211 28.99 -5.33 30.38
CA ALA A 211 28.94 -6.39 31.37
C ALA A 211 27.50 -6.81 31.68
N GLN A 212 26.60 -5.83 31.87
CA GLN A 212 25.18 -6.10 32.10
C GLN A 212 24.53 -6.74 30.87
N LEU A 213 24.81 -6.23 29.65
CA LEU A 213 24.27 -6.79 28.42
C LEU A 213 24.65 -8.27 28.27
N GLY A 214 25.94 -8.58 28.38
CA GLY A 214 26.41 -9.94 28.19
C GLY A 214 25.89 -10.89 29.27
N LEU A 215 25.88 -10.46 30.53
CA LEU A 215 25.44 -11.29 31.65
C LEU A 215 23.93 -11.58 31.57
N ILE A 216 23.10 -10.58 31.30
CA ILE A 216 21.63 -10.74 31.20
C ILE A 216 21.28 -11.65 30.02
N ILE A 217 21.87 -11.40 28.84
CA ILE A 217 21.62 -12.25 27.66
C ILE A 217 22.15 -13.68 27.87
N GLY A 218 23.29 -13.84 28.56
CA GLY A 218 23.82 -15.15 28.93
C GLY A 218 22.86 -15.93 29.84
N HIS A 219 22.31 -15.28 30.86
CA HIS A 219 21.31 -15.88 31.75
C HIS A 219 20.02 -16.25 31.05
N LEU A 220 19.53 -15.42 30.12
CA LEU A 220 18.35 -15.76 29.31
C LEU A 220 18.60 -17.04 28.49
N ALA A 221 19.82 -17.22 27.97
CA ALA A 221 20.17 -18.42 27.22
C ALA A 221 20.25 -19.67 28.11
N GLU A 222 20.88 -19.57 29.27
CA GLU A 222 20.98 -20.71 30.20
C GLU A 222 19.62 -21.08 30.80
N SER A 223 18.79 -20.08 31.09
CA SER A 223 17.43 -20.25 31.64
C SER A 223 16.41 -20.76 30.62
N GLY A 224 16.82 -20.92 29.35
CA GLY A 224 16.00 -21.49 28.28
C GLY A 224 15.04 -20.52 27.59
N PHE A 225 15.18 -19.21 27.80
CA PHE A 225 14.36 -18.20 27.11
C PHE A 225 14.80 -17.92 25.69
N ILE A 226 16.10 -18.10 25.39
CA ILE A 226 16.67 -17.86 24.07
C ILE A 226 17.64 -18.98 23.69
N GLU A 227 17.69 -19.31 22.40
CA GLU A 227 18.62 -20.30 21.89
C GLU A 227 19.96 -19.65 21.53
N ALA A 228 21.02 -20.01 22.25
CA ALA A 228 22.37 -19.58 21.91
C ALA A 228 22.93 -20.37 20.72
N PRO A 229 23.71 -19.75 19.81
CA PRO A 229 24.32 -20.44 18.70
C PRO A 229 25.33 -21.47 19.20
N LYS A 230 25.26 -22.70 18.68
CA LYS A 230 26.13 -23.82 19.09
C LYS A 230 27.23 -24.09 18.07
N LYS A 231 28.34 -24.65 18.54
CA LYS A 231 29.37 -25.32 17.74
C LYS A 231 28.90 -26.72 17.35
N PRO A 232 29.56 -27.41 16.39
CA PRO A 232 29.23 -28.79 16.05
C PRO A 232 29.29 -29.79 17.23
N ASN A 233 30.08 -29.49 18.26
CA ASN A 233 30.17 -30.29 19.49
C ASN A 233 29.04 -30.02 20.51
N GLY A 234 28.08 -29.15 20.18
CA GLY A 234 26.94 -28.81 21.04
C GLY A 234 27.19 -27.69 22.06
N GLU A 235 28.45 -27.26 22.26
CA GLU A 235 28.78 -26.14 23.14
C GLU A 235 28.35 -24.79 22.54
N ILE A 236 28.09 -23.81 23.41
CA ILE A 236 27.79 -22.44 22.97
C ILE A 236 29.01 -21.82 22.26
N ASN A 237 28.76 -21.24 21.10
CA ASN A 237 29.73 -20.45 20.35
C ASN A 237 29.62 -18.98 20.76
N TYR A 238 30.26 -18.59 21.86
CA TYR A 238 30.19 -17.23 22.41
C TYR A 238 30.68 -16.13 21.45
N ALA A 239 31.57 -16.44 20.52
CA ALA A 239 32.03 -15.49 19.49
C ALA A 239 30.95 -15.23 18.42
N LYS A 240 30.23 -16.27 18.00
CA LYS A 240 29.05 -16.10 17.13
C LYS A 240 27.90 -15.44 17.90
N PHE A 241 27.75 -15.78 19.18
CA PHE A 241 26.71 -15.22 20.04
C PHE A 241 26.89 -13.72 20.23
N SER A 242 28.09 -13.23 20.53
CA SER A 242 28.34 -11.79 20.67
C SER A 242 28.07 -11.00 19.39
N LYS A 243 28.41 -11.55 18.22
CA LYS A 243 28.07 -10.95 16.92
C LYS A 243 26.57 -10.88 16.71
N LEU A 244 25.82 -11.91 17.09
CA LEU A 244 24.36 -11.93 16.97
C LEU A 244 23.73 -10.89 17.91
N VAL A 245 24.22 -10.78 19.15
CA VAL A 245 23.75 -9.74 20.08
C VAL A 245 24.01 -8.34 19.51
N LEU A 246 25.21 -8.06 18.99
CA LEU A 246 25.52 -6.77 18.37
C LEU A 246 24.82 -6.51 17.04
N LYS A 247 24.30 -7.55 16.39
CA LYS A 247 23.43 -7.40 15.22
C LYS A 247 22.06 -6.86 15.64
N ASN A 248 21.54 -7.28 16.79
CA ASN A 248 20.19 -6.95 17.26
C ASN A 248 20.14 -5.78 18.26
N PHE A 249 21.26 -5.44 18.90
CA PHE A 249 21.36 -4.36 19.88
C PHE A 249 22.33 -3.27 19.44
N GLU A 250 21.93 -2.01 19.59
CA GLU A 250 22.82 -0.86 19.51
C GLU A 250 23.48 -0.67 20.88
N SER A 251 24.80 -0.88 20.95
CA SER A 251 25.59 -0.67 22.16
C SER A 251 27.02 -0.28 21.81
N ASN A 252 27.71 0.41 22.72
CA ASN A 252 29.14 0.75 22.58
C ASN A 252 30.08 -0.46 22.83
N SER A 253 29.52 -1.68 22.90
CA SER A 253 30.25 -2.89 23.24
C SER A 253 31.04 -3.42 22.04
N LYS A 254 32.24 -3.95 22.30
CA LYS A 254 33.01 -4.74 21.33
C LYS A 254 32.65 -6.22 21.46
N ALA A 255 32.59 -6.94 20.35
CA ALA A 255 32.23 -8.37 20.32
C ALA A 255 33.10 -9.22 21.27
N ASP A 256 34.40 -8.94 21.33
CA ASP A 256 35.36 -9.67 22.19
C ASP A 256 35.19 -9.36 23.67
N SER A 257 34.74 -8.15 24.01
CA SER A 257 34.41 -7.79 25.39
C SER A 257 33.12 -8.46 25.81
N LEU A 258 32.10 -8.42 24.94
CA LEU A 258 30.77 -8.98 25.19
C LEU A 258 30.80 -10.50 25.34
N SER A 259 31.61 -11.21 24.54
CA SER A 259 31.72 -12.68 24.61
C SER A 259 32.23 -13.18 25.96
N LYS A 260 32.98 -12.36 26.70
CA LYS A 260 33.44 -12.72 28.06
C LYS A 260 32.27 -12.78 29.04
N TYR A 261 31.32 -11.85 28.93
CA TYR A 261 30.18 -11.77 29.84
C TYR A 261 29.01 -12.69 29.45
N LEU A 262 28.90 -13.06 28.16
CA LEU A 262 27.91 -14.04 27.68
C LEU A 262 28.15 -15.46 28.23
N ASN A 263 29.40 -15.80 28.56
CA ASN A 263 29.70 -17.00 29.33
C ASN A 263 29.57 -16.67 30.82
N ILE A 264 28.42 -17.00 31.40
CA ILE A 264 28.10 -16.66 32.79
C ILE A 264 29.05 -17.33 33.80
N HIS A 265 29.74 -18.40 33.44
CA HIS A 265 30.70 -19.10 34.30
C HIS A 265 32.12 -18.54 34.18
N SER A 266 32.34 -17.49 33.39
CA SER A 266 33.66 -16.85 33.32
C SER A 266 33.92 -15.99 34.57
N ASP A 267 35.19 -15.83 34.94
CA ASP A 267 35.59 -14.97 36.07
C ASP A 267 35.02 -13.55 35.95
N LYS A 268 34.97 -13.01 34.73
CA LYS A 268 34.45 -11.66 34.46
C LYS A 268 32.93 -11.56 34.61
N ALA A 269 32.21 -12.60 34.22
CA ALA A 269 30.77 -12.68 34.43
C ALA A 269 30.44 -12.83 35.92
N GLN A 270 31.16 -13.69 36.64
CA GLN A 270 30.99 -13.92 38.07
C GLN A 270 31.28 -12.65 38.91
N GLU A 271 32.33 -11.88 38.57
CA GLU A 271 32.61 -10.58 39.19
C GLU A 271 31.44 -9.59 39.02
N THR A 272 30.77 -9.63 37.87
CA THR A 272 29.62 -8.77 37.58
C THR A 272 28.35 -9.29 38.26
N GLN A 273 28.18 -10.61 38.32
CA GLN A 273 27.06 -11.26 38.99
C GLN A 273 27.00 -10.87 40.47
N GLY A 274 28.14 -10.88 41.18
CA GLY A 274 28.16 -10.48 42.59
C GLY A 274 27.67 -9.06 42.85
N LYS A 275 27.79 -8.14 41.88
CA LYS A 275 27.23 -6.79 41.99
C LYS A 275 25.72 -6.76 41.76
N LEU A 276 25.20 -7.63 40.88
CA LEU A 276 23.76 -7.76 40.63
C LEU A 276 23.05 -8.52 41.76
N ASP A 277 23.71 -9.51 42.35
CA ASP A 277 23.20 -10.27 43.50
C ASP A 277 23.00 -9.35 44.72
N ALA A 278 23.91 -8.39 44.93
CA ALA A 278 23.76 -7.37 45.97
C ALA A 278 22.49 -6.53 45.81
N GLU A 279 21.97 -6.43 44.58
CA GLU A 279 20.73 -5.72 44.23
C GLU A 279 19.53 -6.67 44.08
N ASN A 280 19.66 -7.94 44.49
CA ASN A 280 18.64 -8.99 44.37
C ASN A 280 18.14 -9.24 42.94
N PHE A 281 19.00 -9.05 41.94
CA PHE A 281 18.65 -9.34 40.55
C PHE A 281 18.57 -10.86 40.30
N TYR A 282 17.45 -11.33 39.77
CA TYR A 282 17.24 -12.75 39.45
C TYR A 282 16.37 -12.93 38.21
N ILE A 283 16.76 -13.88 37.34
CA ILE A 283 15.95 -14.32 36.19
C ILE A 283 15.51 -15.77 36.48
N PRO A 284 14.19 -16.05 36.59
CA PRO A 284 13.70 -17.41 36.86
C PRO A 284 13.88 -18.31 35.64
N HIS A 285 14.19 -19.59 35.85
CA HIS A 285 14.24 -20.56 34.75
C HIS A 285 12.85 -20.73 34.09
N ILE A 286 12.78 -20.87 32.76
CA ILE A 286 11.50 -20.91 32.02
C ILE A 286 10.52 -21.98 32.55
N LYS A 287 11.03 -23.17 32.91
CA LYS A 287 10.27 -24.26 33.56
C LYS A 287 9.54 -23.89 34.85
N LEU A 288 9.90 -22.80 35.53
CA LEU A 288 9.19 -22.35 36.74
C LEU A 288 7.94 -21.54 36.41
N ILE A 289 7.82 -21.05 35.17
CA ILE A 289 6.76 -20.13 34.73
C ILE A 289 5.96 -20.66 33.52
N SER A 290 6.44 -21.70 32.83
CA SER A 290 5.74 -22.41 31.75
C SER A 290 5.11 -23.70 32.23
#